data_AF-A0A7K8E4S0-F1
#
_entry.id   AF-A0A7K8E4S0-F1
#
_cell.length_a   1.000
_cell.length_b   1.000
_cell.length_c   1.000
_cell.angle_alpha   90.00
_cell.angle_beta   90.00
_cell.angle_gamma   90.00
#
_symmetry.space_group_name_H-M   'P 1'
#
loop_
_entity.id
_entity.type
_entity.pdbx_description
1 polymer ?
#
loop_
_entity_poly.entity_id
_entity_poly.type
_entity_poly.pdbx_seq_one_letter_code
_entity_poly.pdbx_strand_id
1 'polypeptide(L)'
;RLYPPLSSPSSRRRYKEDFALGLRRYKELCAQLDALGQQLAQLEQQLEQLPEDSAQYQSPEYQDKKRESQTLRNKLFHIKRMVSDYDKL
;
A
#
# COMPACT_ATOMS: atom_id res chain seq x y z
N ARG A 1 5.95 10.93 27.54
CA ARG A 1 5.01 10.15 26.70
C ARG A 1 3.95 11.11 26.17
N LEU A 2 3.57 11.02 24.88
CA LEU A 2 2.54 11.88 24.26
C LEU A 2 1.13 11.62 24.82
N TYR A 3 0.89 10.42 25.36
CA TYR A 3 -0.37 10.01 25.96
C TYR A 3 -0.17 9.54 27.41
N PRO A 4 -0.14 10.44 28.42
CA PRO A 4 -0.19 10.07 29.84
C PRO A 4 -1.50 9.37 30.27
N PRO A 5 -1.55 8.76 31.48
CA PRO A 5 -2.78 8.18 32.03
C PRO A 5 -3.93 9.19 32.06
N LEU A 6 -5.15 8.71 31.81
CA LEU A 6 -6.33 9.56 31.78
C LEU A 6 -6.60 10.16 33.16
N SER A 7 -6.61 11.49 33.23
CA SER A 7 -6.88 12.25 34.46
C SER A 7 -8.18 13.04 34.40
N SER A 8 -8.84 13.13 33.24
CA SER A 8 -10.10 13.87 33.08
C SER A 8 -10.96 13.38 31.89
N PRO A 9 -12.28 13.65 31.89
CA PRO A 9 -13.16 13.38 30.75
C PRO A 9 -12.74 14.11 29.46
N SER A 10 -12.19 15.32 29.57
CA SER A 10 -11.69 16.11 28.45
C SER A 10 -10.47 15.45 27.81
N SER A 11 -9.53 14.95 28.63
CA SER A 11 -8.37 14.19 28.16
C SER A 11 -8.80 12.90 27.45
N ARG A 12 -9.81 12.20 27.98
CA ARG A 12 -10.38 11.00 27.33
C ARG A 12 -10.99 11.31 25.97
N ARG A 13 -11.76 12.41 25.86
CA ARG A 13 -12.36 12.83 24.59
C ARG A 13 -11.28 13.11 23.55
N ARG A 14 -10.25 13.87 23.92
CA ARG A 14 -9.12 14.18 23.04
C ARG A 14 -8.42 12.93 22.51
N TYR A 15 -8.17 11.95 23.38
CA TYR A 15 -7.51 10.69 22.97
C TYR A 15 -8.37 9.89 22.01
N LYS A 16 -9.69 9.89 22.23
CA LYS A 16 -10.65 9.22 21.35
C LYS A 16 -10.70 9.91 19.97
N GLU A 17 -10.66 11.23 19.93
CA GLU A 17 -10.62 12.00 18.68
C GLU A 17 -9.31 11.75 17.93
N ASP A 18 -8.16 11.83 18.59
CA ASP A 18 -6.85 11.53 18.00
C ASP A 18 -6.79 10.10 17.45
N PHE A 19 -7.30 9.12 18.21
CA PHE A 19 -7.41 7.73 17.77
C PHE A 19 -8.32 7.59 16.54
N ALA A 20 -9.48 8.23 16.54
CA ALA A 20 -10.41 8.17 15.41
C ALA A 20 -9.81 8.77 14.13
N LEU A 21 -9.10 9.89 14.24
CA LEU A 21 -8.38 10.53 13.14
C LEU A 21 -7.26 9.62 12.61
N GLY A 22 -6.45 9.06 13.50
CA GLY A 22 -5.39 8.12 13.15
C GLY A 22 -5.92 6.87 12.45
N LEU A 23 -6.97 6.27 13.00
CA LEU A 23 -7.61 5.08 12.43
C LEU A 23 -8.22 5.36 11.06
N ARG A 24 -8.86 6.52 10.86
CA ARG A 24 -9.38 6.91 9.55
C ARG A 24 -8.25 7.02 8.53
N ARG A 25 -7.17 7.72 8.89
CA ARG A 25 -6.03 7.91 7.99
C ARG A 25 -5.37 6.59 7.63
N TYR A 26 -5.22 5.70 8.61
CA TYR A 26 -4.72 4.34 8.41
C TYR A 26 -5.59 3.57 7.40
N LYS A 27 -6.91 3.55 7.58
CA LYS A 27 -7.83 2.86 6.66
C LYS A 27 -7.76 3.40 5.23
N GLU A 28 -7.65 4.72 5.08
CA GLU A 28 -7.46 5.37 3.77
C GLU A 28 -6.15 4.93 3.09
N LEU A 29 -5.07 4.72 3.86
CA LEU A 29 -3.80 4.21 3.34
C LEU A 29 -3.91 2.74 2.92
N CYS A 30 -4.57 1.90 3.71
CA CYS A 30 -4.83 0.50 3.34
C CYS A 30 -5.59 0.41 2.01
N ALA A 31 -6.68 1.17 1.87
CA ALA A 31 -7.47 1.18 0.64
C ALA A 31 -6.66 1.63 -0.59
N GLN A 32 -5.78 2.62 -0.44
CA GLN A 32 -4.88 3.04 -1.52
C GLN A 32 -3.87 1.96 -1.90
N LEU A 33 -3.32 1.24 -0.92
CA LEU A 33 -2.39 0.12 -1.17
C LEU A 33 -3.10 -1.03 -1.90
N ASP A 34 -4.33 -1.36 -1.53
CA ASP A 34 -5.13 -2.39 -2.20
C ASP A 34 -5.45 -2.00 -3.65
N ALA A 35 -5.87 -0.75 -3.89
CA ALA A 35 -6.14 -0.24 -5.23
C ALA A 35 -4.89 -0.27 -6.12
N LEU A 36 -3.74 0.19 -5.62
CA LEU A 36 -2.46 0.10 -6.33
C LEU A 36 -2.06 -1.35 -6.61
N GLY A 37 -2.29 -2.25 -5.66
CA GLY A 37 -2.05 -3.68 -5.82
C GLY A 37 -2.91 -4.29 -6.94
N GLN A 38 -4.18 -3.91 -7.05
CA GLN A 38 -5.08 -4.36 -8.11
C GLN A 38 -4.65 -3.83 -9.49
N GLN A 39 -4.29 -2.55 -9.59
CA GLN A 39 -3.80 -1.96 -10.85
C GLN A 39 -2.52 -2.64 -11.33
N LEU A 40 -1.60 -2.93 -10.39
CA LEU A 40 -0.39 -3.67 -10.68
C LEU A 40 -0.69 -5.08 -11.19
N ALA A 41 -1.59 -5.81 -10.53
CA ALA A 41 -1.98 -7.15 -10.97
C ALA A 41 -2.61 -7.13 -12.38
N GLN A 42 -3.40 -6.11 -12.71
CA GLN A 42 -3.90 -5.94 -14.08
C GLN A 42 -2.80 -5.66 -15.10
N LEU A 43 -1.77 -4.89 -14.75
CA LEU A 43 -0.63 -4.63 -15.62
C LEU A 43 0.18 -5.90 -15.85
N GLU A 44 0.50 -6.65 -14.79
CA GLU A 44 1.18 -7.95 -14.89
C GLU A 44 0.41 -8.92 -15.80
N GLN A 45 -0.91 -9.03 -15.63
CA GLN A 45 -1.75 -9.90 -16.44
C GLN A 45 -1.81 -9.48 -17.91
N GLN A 46 -1.76 -8.18 -18.22
CA GLN A 46 -1.66 -7.68 -19.60
C GLN A 46 -0.30 -7.99 -20.22
N LEU A 47 0.76 -7.90 -19.42
CA LEU A 47 2.12 -8.21 -19.87
C LEU A 47 2.32 -9.70 -20.11
N GLU A 48 1.67 -10.58 -19.34
CA GLU A 48 1.71 -12.04 -19.49
C GLU A 48 0.92 -12.57 -20.70
N GLN A 49 -0.09 -11.84 -21.17
CA GLN A 49 -0.88 -12.24 -22.34
C GLN A 49 -0.16 -12.02 -23.67
N LEU A 50 0.97 -11.31 -23.67
CA LEU A 50 1.76 -11.09 -24.88
C LEU A 50 2.64 -12.31 -25.18
N PRO A 51 2.64 -12.82 -26.43
CA PRO A 51 3.55 -13.90 -26.82
C PRO A 51 5.00 -13.47 -26.62
N GLU A 52 5.81 -14.31 -25.98
CA GLU A 52 7.21 -14.00 -25.66
C GLU A 52 8.08 -13.73 -26.90
N ASP A 53 7.70 -14.31 -28.05
CA ASP A 53 8.37 -14.11 -29.35
C ASP A 53 7.85 -12.87 -30.12
N SER A 54 6.85 -12.16 -29.59
CA SER A 54 6.30 -10.99 -30.27
C SER A 54 7.25 -9.80 -30.22
N ALA A 55 7.32 -9.03 -31.32
CA ALA A 55 8.07 -7.78 -31.37
C ALA A 55 7.65 -6.78 -30.27
N GLN A 56 6.40 -6.88 -29.80
CA GLN A 56 5.86 -6.05 -28.73
C GLN A 56 6.40 -6.46 -27.35
N TYR A 57 6.61 -7.75 -27.07
CA TYR A 57 7.25 -8.24 -25.85
C TYR A 57 8.75 -7.87 -25.78
N GLN A 58 9.42 -7.85 -26.92
CA GLN A 58 10.83 -7.45 -27.02
C GLN A 58 11.03 -5.93 -27.03
N SER A 59 9.95 -5.15 -27.13
CA SER A 59 10.04 -3.69 -27.20
C SER A 59 10.61 -3.12 -25.88
N PRO A 60 11.45 -2.06 -25.95
CA PRO A 60 11.99 -1.42 -24.77
C PRO A 60 10.88 -0.87 -23.85
N GLU A 61 9.78 -0.36 -24.43
CA GLU A 61 8.63 0.12 -23.66
C GLU A 61 7.98 -1.00 -22.81
N TYR A 62 7.84 -2.20 -23.35
CA TYR A 62 7.33 -3.35 -22.60
C TYR A 62 8.28 -3.73 -21.46
N GLN A 63 9.59 -3.80 -21.73
CA GLN A 63 10.59 -4.16 -20.73
C GLN A 63 10.68 -3.13 -19.59
N ASP A 64 10.52 -1.85 -19.91
CA ASP A 64 10.45 -0.78 -18.90
C ASP A 64 9.18 -0.89 -18.05
N LYS A 65 8.01 -1.09 -18.66
CA LYS A 65 6.74 -1.33 -17.93
C LYS A 65 6.82 -2.57 -17.03
N LYS A 66 7.47 -3.65 -17.49
CA LYS A 66 7.70 -4.86 -16.70
C LYS A 66 8.58 -4.61 -15.48
N ARG A 67 9.70 -3.87 -15.64
CA ARG A 67 10.58 -3.49 -14.52
C ARG A 67 9.91 -2.55 -13.53
N GLU A 68 9.15 -1.58 -14.03
CA GLU A 68 8.39 -0.65 -13.20
C GLU A 68 7.36 -1.40 -12.36
N SER A 69 6.60 -2.31 -12.98
CA SER A 69 5.63 -3.18 -12.30
C SER A 69 6.31 -3.99 -11.19
N GLN A 70 7.46 -4.62 -11.47
CA GLN A 70 8.19 -5.40 -10.47
C GLN A 70 8.73 -4.54 -9.30
N THR A 71 9.17 -3.31 -9.60
CA THR A 71 9.63 -2.36 -8.57
C THR A 71 8.48 -1.91 -7.67
N LEU A 72 7.35 -1.54 -8.26
CA LEU A 72 6.13 -1.18 -7.54
C LEU A 72 5.64 -2.32 -6.66
N ARG A 73 5.66 -3.56 -7.17
CA ARG A 73 5.33 -4.77 -6.42
C ARG A 73 6.15 -4.88 -5.14
N ASN A 74 7.47 -4.82 -5.26
CA ASN A 74 8.38 -4.95 -4.13
C ASN A 74 8.14 -3.85 -3.08
N LYS A 75 7.91 -2.62 -3.53
CA LYS A 75 7.59 -1.49 -2.66
C LYS A 75 6.27 -1.70 -1.91
N LEU A 76 5.21 -2.13 -2.60
CA LEU A 76 3.90 -2.40 -2.00
C LEU A 76 3.97 -3.53 -0.97
N PHE A 77 4.69 -4.63 -1.29
CA PHE A 77 4.92 -5.73 -0.34
C PHE A 77 5.67 -5.25 0.91
N HIS A 78 6.69 -4.42 0.74
CA HIS A 78 7.44 -3.86 1.86
C HIS A 78 6.55 -2.98 2.75
N ILE A 79 5.77 -2.06 2.16
CA ILE A 79 4.86 -1.20 2.92
C ILE A 79 3.79 -2.04 3.64
N LYS A 80 3.19 -3.02 2.96
CA LYS A 80 2.21 -3.94 3.56
C LYS A 80 2.80 -4.67 4.77
N ARG A 81 4.04 -5.17 4.66
CA ARG A 81 4.75 -5.80 5.78
C ARG A 81 4.92 -4.83 6.96
N MET A 82 5.36 -3.60 6.70
CA MET A 82 5.56 -2.59 7.75
C MET A 82 4.26 -2.20 8.45
N VAL A 83 3.17 -2.08 7.69
CA VAL A 83 1.82 -1.88 8.25
C VAL A 83 1.41 -3.05 9.12
N SER A 84 1.53 -4.29 8.62
CA SER A 84 1.18 -5.49 9.38
C SER A 84 2.03 -5.70 10.63
N ASP A 85 3.31 -5.29 10.62
CA ASP A 85 4.18 -5.38 11.79
C ASP A 85 3.81 -4.32 12.84
N TYR A 86 3.34 -3.13 12.43
CA TYR A 86 2.78 -2.12 13.33
C TYR A 86 1.48 -2.60 14.00
N ASP A 87 0.59 -3.24 13.25
CA ASP A 87 -0.70 -3.73 13.79
C ASP A 87 -0.56 -4.86 14.83
N LYS A 88 0.61 -5.51 14.90
CA LYS A 88 0.92 -6.55 15.88
C LYS A 88 1.47 -6.01 17.21
N LEU A 89 1.78 -4.71 17.30
CA LEU A 89 2.27 -4.03 18.51
C LEU A 89 1.11 -3.58 19.40
#